data_AF-A0A9P7GE05-F1
#
_entry.id   AF-A0A9P7GE05-F1
#
_cell.length_a   1.000
_cell.length_b   1.000
_cell.length_c   1.000
_cell.angle_alpha   90.00
_cell.angle_beta   90.00
_cell.angle_gamma   90.00
#
_symmetry.space_group_name_H-M   'P 1'
#
loop_
_entity.id
_entity.type
_entity.pdbx_description
1 polymer ?
#
loop_
_entity_poly.entity_id
_entity_poly.type
_entity_poly.pdbx_seq_one_letter_code
_entity_poly.pdbx_strand_id
1 'polypeptide(L)'
;MFSFEETGSLSSHTPIEEEQTVDLHETSAVLIALLRLLHYPPAPPVLRAQEDEKSEHAVLNHKLPKRAYEPTTVIPLPLLISLLYGLADKYALSDKVTQALNAHLLAHAPAFPLPVYGFATAHRLDYVASQASQYLMPLASYTSAEVSVIPSVSAYHKLVRLQGLRVQALRDLVLGEDIFPHGEQVSAP
;
A
#
# COMPACT_ATOMS: atom_id res chain seq x y z
N MET A 1 -20.53 15.74 -89.97
CA MET A 1 -19.39 14.79 -90.04
C MET A 1 -19.29 14.17 -88.66
N PHE A 2 -19.51 12.85 -88.60
CA PHE A 2 -19.47 12.05 -87.38
C PHE A 2 -18.02 11.91 -86.88
N SER A 3 -17.81 11.93 -85.57
CA SER A 3 -16.93 10.97 -84.90
C SER A 3 -17.34 10.81 -83.45
N PHE A 4 -17.52 9.55 -83.08
CA PHE A 4 -17.87 8.97 -81.79
C PHE A 4 -16.59 8.35 -81.17
N GLU A 5 -16.73 7.74 -79.99
CA GLU A 5 -15.78 6.91 -79.22
C GLU A 5 -14.88 7.68 -78.22
N GLU A 6 -15.17 7.62 -76.91
CA GLU A 6 -14.98 6.52 -75.93
C GLU A 6 -13.68 6.77 -75.13
N THR A 7 -13.51 6.51 -73.83
CA THR A 7 -14.24 5.77 -72.80
C THR A 7 -13.91 6.41 -71.45
N GLY A 8 -14.85 6.32 -70.51
CA GLY A 8 -14.66 6.81 -69.15
C GLY A 8 -13.51 6.15 -68.39
N SER A 9 -12.83 6.97 -67.59
CA SER A 9 -12.18 6.49 -66.38
C SER A 9 -13.04 6.94 -65.21
N LEU A 10 -13.93 6.04 -64.78
CA LEU A 10 -14.50 6.10 -63.43
C LEU A 10 -13.35 5.75 -62.49
N SER A 11 -12.63 6.76 -62.00
CA SER A 11 -11.82 6.58 -60.81
C SER A 11 -12.79 6.26 -59.68
N SER A 12 -12.83 4.98 -59.31
CA SER A 12 -13.42 4.51 -58.08
C SER A 12 -12.77 5.25 -56.92
N HIS A 13 -13.41 6.33 -56.47
CA HIS A 13 -13.21 6.89 -55.14
C HIS A 13 -13.70 5.84 -54.14
N THR A 14 -12.83 4.86 -53.87
CA THR A 14 -12.88 4.15 -52.60
C THR A 14 -12.47 5.18 -51.55
N PRO A 15 -13.29 5.49 -50.55
CA PRO A 15 -12.79 6.20 -49.40
C PRO A 15 -11.73 5.28 -48.81
N ILE A 16 -10.48 5.70 -48.89
CA ILE A 16 -9.43 5.17 -48.01
C ILE A 16 -9.94 5.60 -46.63
N GLU A 17 -10.59 4.67 -45.93
CA GLU A 17 -10.77 4.77 -44.49
C GLU A 17 -9.36 4.79 -43.93
N GLU A 18 -8.81 5.99 -43.77
CA GLU A 18 -7.61 6.21 -43.00
C GLU A 18 -7.91 5.63 -41.63
N GLU A 19 -7.37 4.43 -41.36
CA GLU A 19 -7.41 3.82 -40.03
C GLU A 19 -6.91 4.88 -39.07
N GLN A 20 -7.84 5.46 -38.32
CA GLN A 20 -7.57 6.57 -37.44
C GLN A 20 -6.86 5.98 -36.22
N THR A 21 -5.56 5.74 -36.35
CA THR A 21 -4.73 5.18 -35.30
C THR A 21 -4.44 6.27 -34.27
N VAL A 22 -4.98 6.09 -33.07
CA VAL A 22 -4.66 6.94 -31.92
C VAL A 22 -3.40 6.40 -31.27
N ASP A 23 -2.29 7.14 -31.40
CA ASP A 23 -1.07 6.83 -30.66
C ASP A 23 -1.27 7.16 -29.18
N LEU A 24 -1.31 6.11 -28.36
CA LEU A 24 -1.37 6.23 -26.92
C LEU A 24 0.04 6.11 -26.33
N HIS A 25 0.32 6.92 -25.32
CA HIS A 25 1.62 6.93 -24.64
C HIS A 25 1.83 5.66 -23.79
N GLU A 26 0.74 5.02 -23.39
CA GLU A 26 0.70 3.86 -22.52
C GLU A 26 0.69 2.56 -23.31
N THR A 27 1.38 1.55 -22.77
CA THR A 27 1.32 0.21 -23.34
C THR A 27 -0.07 -0.40 -23.15
N SER A 28 -0.43 -1.33 -24.04
CA SER A 28 -1.70 -2.07 -23.96
C SER A 28 -1.92 -2.72 -22.59
N ALA A 29 -0.86 -3.26 -21.96
CA ALA A 29 -0.93 -3.86 -20.63
C ALA A 29 -1.33 -2.85 -19.55
N VAL A 30 -0.79 -1.63 -19.61
CA VAL A 30 -1.09 -0.55 -18.68
C VAL A 30 -2.53 -0.06 -18.86
N LEU A 31 -2.98 0.07 -20.11
CA LEU A 31 -4.36 0.44 -20.43
C LEU A 31 -5.36 -0.61 -19.94
N ILE A 32 -5.05 -1.90 -20.10
CA ILE A 32 -5.87 -2.99 -19.54
C ILE A 32 -5.95 -2.89 -18.02
N ALA A 33 -4.82 -2.62 -17.34
CA ALA A 33 -4.81 -2.46 -15.89
C ALA A 33 -5.64 -1.24 -15.45
N LEU A 34 -5.54 -0.11 -16.16
CA LEU A 34 -6.33 1.10 -15.91
C LEU A 34 -7.82 0.84 -16.10
N LEU A 35 -8.22 0.22 -17.22
CA LEU A 35 -9.61 -0.12 -17.51
C LEU A 35 -10.18 -1.09 -16.47
N ARG A 36 -9.40 -2.09 -16.05
CA ARG A 36 -9.79 -2.98 -14.95
C ARG A 36 -10.00 -2.20 -13.66
N LEU A 37 -9.08 -1.30 -13.32
CA LEU A 37 -9.15 -0.51 -12.09
C LEU A 37 -10.36 0.44 -12.08
N LEU A 38 -10.73 0.99 -13.24
CA LEU A 38 -11.90 1.86 -13.43
C LEU A 38 -13.23 1.11 -13.35
N HIS A 39 -13.34 -0.02 -14.06
CA HIS A 39 -14.62 -0.74 -14.17
C HIS A 39 -14.83 -1.79 -13.07
N TYR A 40 -13.74 -2.37 -12.56
CA TYR A 40 -13.73 -3.45 -11.58
C TYR A 40 -12.70 -3.16 -10.50
N PRO A 41 -12.96 -2.17 -9.62
CA PRO A 41 -12.03 -1.84 -8.54
C PRO A 41 -11.77 -3.07 -7.68
N PRO A 42 -10.53 -3.24 -7.19
CA PRO A 42 -10.16 -4.44 -6.45
C PRO A 42 -10.97 -4.55 -5.16
N ALA A 43 -11.48 -5.75 -4.88
CA ALA A 43 -12.17 -6.04 -3.64
C ALA A 43 -11.19 -5.99 -2.46
N PRO A 44 -11.60 -5.52 -1.27
CA PRO A 44 -10.72 -5.45 -0.12
C PRO A 44 -10.14 -6.83 0.25
N PRO A 45 -8.91 -6.88 0.80
CA PRO A 45 -8.31 -8.12 1.29
C PRO A 45 -9.22 -8.90 2.23
N VAL A 46 -9.29 -10.23 2.03
CA VAL A 46 -10.07 -11.11 2.90
C VAL A 46 -9.20 -11.50 4.09
N LEU A 47 -9.74 -11.33 5.30
CA LEU A 47 -9.10 -11.81 6.52
C LEU A 47 -9.08 -13.34 6.49
N ARG A 48 -7.90 -13.92 6.75
CA ARG A 48 -7.81 -15.35 6.99
C ARG A 48 -8.57 -15.64 8.28
N ALA A 49 -9.54 -16.54 8.22
CA ALA A 49 -10.19 -17.03 9.43
C ALA A 49 -9.11 -17.63 10.33
N GLN A 50 -8.89 -17.04 11.52
CA GLN A 50 -8.10 -17.68 12.55
C GLN A 50 -8.93 -18.86 13.08
N GLU A 51 -8.88 -19.99 12.37
CA GLU A 51 -9.15 -21.27 12.99
C GLU A 51 -8.04 -21.49 14.03
N ASP A 52 -8.44 -21.43 15.30
CA ASP A 52 -7.66 -21.84 16.48
C ASP A 52 -6.50 -20.97 16.98
N GLU A 53 -6.85 -19.85 17.63
CA GLU A 53 -6.08 -19.37 18.81
C GLU A 53 -6.93 -19.47 20.10
N LYS A 54 -7.64 -20.60 20.27
CA LYS A 54 -8.08 -21.10 21.59
C LYS A 54 -6.99 -21.93 22.29
N SER A 55 -5.73 -21.71 21.95
CA SER A 55 -4.62 -22.31 22.66
C SER A 55 -4.16 -21.33 23.74
N GLU A 56 -4.30 -21.71 25.00
CA GLU A 56 -3.93 -20.92 26.21
C GLU A 56 -2.48 -20.38 26.17
N HIS A 57 -1.64 -20.87 25.26
CA HIS A 57 -0.28 -20.40 25.00
C HIS A 57 -0.15 -19.16 24.10
N ALA A 58 -1.18 -18.75 23.37
CA ALA A 58 -1.13 -17.52 22.55
C ALA A 58 -1.15 -16.24 23.39
N VAL A 59 -1.67 -16.31 24.62
CA VAL A 59 -1.83 -15.18 25.55
C VAL A 59 -0.49 -14.58 26.01
N LEU A 60 0.62 -15.32 25.88
CA LEU A 60 1.96 -14.88 26.31
C LEU A 60 2.84 -14.34 25.17
N ASN A 61 2.40 -14.44 23.92
CA ASN A 61 3.11 -13.77 22.83
C ASN A 61 2.64 -12.31 22.79
N HIS A 62 3.34 -11.42 23.50
CA HIS A 62 3.12 -9.96 23.55
C HIS A 62 3.28 -9.23 22.18
N LYS A 63 3.10 -9.91 21.06
CA LYS A 63 3.10 -9.33 19.72
C LYS A 63 1.70 -8.80 19.46
N LEU A 64 1.62 -7.54 19.03
CA LEU A 64 0.37 -6.91 18.58
C LEU A 64 -0.43 -7.87 17.69
N PRO A 65 -1.77 -7.93 17.81
CA PRO A 65 -2.60 -8.84 17.02
C PRO A 65 -2.36 -8.59 15.54
N LYS A 66 -1.67 -9.53 14.87
CA LYS A 66 -1.33 -9.43 13.46
C LYS A 66 -2.55 -9.87 12.67
N ARG A 67 -3.21 -8.93 11.98
CA ARG A 67 -4.24 -9.27 10.99
C ARG A 67 -3.58 -10.02 9.84
N ALA A 68 -3.84 -11.33 9.76
CA ALA A 68 -3.40 -12.16 8.65
C ALA A 68 -4.45 -12.12 7.54
N TYR A 69 -4.01 -11.87 6.31
CA TYR A 69 -4.87 -11.83 5.13
C TYR A 69 -4.57 -13.04 4.24
N GLU A 70 -5.58 -13.50 3.51
CA GLU A 70 -5.40 -14.58 2.52
C GLU A 70 -4.51 -14.09 1.36
N PRO A 71 -3.34 -14.73 1.10
CA PRO A 71 -2.35 -14.22 0.16
C PRO A 71 -2.86 -14.19 -1.29
N THR A 72 -3.86 -15.02 -1.62
CA THR A 72 -4.51 -15.05 -2.94
C THR A 72 -5.42 -13.85 -3.18
N THR A 73 -5.84 -13.16 -2.12
CA THR A 73 -6.73 -11.99 -2.20
C THR A 73 -5.98 -10.67 -2.12
N VAL A 74 -4.72 -10.68 -1.65
CA VAL A 74 -3.90 -9.48 -1.53
C VAL A 74 -3.12 -9.24 -2.82
N ILE A 75 -3.25 -8.04 -3.39
CA ILE A 75 -2.45 -7.62 -4.53
C ILE A 75 -0.96 -7.57 -4.13
N PRO A 76 -0.04 -8.18 -4.90
CA PRO A 76 1.38 -8.16 -4.60
C PRO A 76 1.94 -6.73 -4.47
N LEU A 77 2.72 -6.49 -3.41
CA LEU A 77 3.26 -5.16 -3.07
C LEU A 77 4.02 -4.49 -4.23
N PRO A 78 4.90 -5.18 -4.99
CA PRO A 78 5.60 -4.55 -6.11
C PRO A 78 4.65 -4.00 -7.18
N LEU A 79 3.57 -4.73 -7.50
CA LEU A 79 2.58 -4.30 -8.49
C LEU A 79 1.75 -3.13 -7.98
N LEU A 80 1.43 -3.16 -6.69
CA LEU A 80 0.67 -2.10 -6.04
C LEU A 80 1.44 -0.76 -6.10
N ILE A 81 2.71 -0.78 -5.67
CA ILE A 81 3.58 0.41 -5.60
C ILE A 81 3.98 0.91 -6.99
N SER A 82 4.43 0.02 -7.88
CA SER A 82 5.03 0.43 -9.16
C SER A 82 4.01 0.76 -10.26
N LEU A 83 2.85 0.10 -10.26
CA LEU A 83 1.86 0.23 -11.33
C LEU A 83 0.59 0.90 -10.83
N LEU A 84 -0.09 0.31 -9.84
CA LEU A 84 -1.46 0.72 -9.50
C LEU A 84 -1.54 2.11 -8.89
N TYR A 85 -0.65 2.45 -7.95
CA TYR A 85 -0.59 3.82 -7.42
C TYR A 85 -0.12 4.84 -8.46
N GLY A 86 0.79 4.44 -9.37
CA GLY A 86 1.18 5.30 -10.49
C GLY A 86 0.00 5.64 -11.40
N LEU A 87 -0.88 4.67 -11.66
CA LEU A 87 -2.11 4.90 -12.43
C LEU A 87 -3.14 5.70 -11.65
N ALA A 88 -3.30 5.41 -10.36
CA ALA A 88 -4.23 6.15 -9.50
C ALA A 88 -3.88 7.65 -9.43
N ASP A 89 -2.60 7.97 -9.29
CA ASP A 89 -2.10 9.34 -9.26
C ASP A 89 -2.18 10.01 -10.64
N LYS A 90 -1.68 9.35 -11.69
CA LYS A 90 -1.65 9.91 -13.05
C LYS A 90 -3.03 10.24 -13.61
N TYR A 91 -4.02 9.38 -13.37
CA TYR A 91 -5.37 9.55 -13.89
C TYR A 91 -6.37 10.09 -12.85
N ALA A 92 -5.88 10.54 -11.68
CA ALA A 92 -6.69 11.08 -10.59
C ALA A 92 -7.93 10.22 -10.29
N LEU A 93 -7.70 8.92 -10.08
CA LEU A 93 -8.78 7.95 -9.87
C LEU A 93 -9.56 8.25 -8.60
N SER A 94 -10.84 7.83 -8.58
CA SER A 94 -11.75 8.14 -7.47
C SER A 94 -11.24 7.64 -6.10
N ASP A 95 -11.65 8.34 -5.04
CA ASP A 95 -11.30 8.00 -3.66
C ASP A 95 -11.67 6.57 -3.26
N LYS A 96 -12.72 6.00 -3.87
CA LYS A 96 -13.10 4.61 -3.62
C LYS A 96 -12.02 3.63 -4.06
N VAL A 97 -11.41 3.89 -5.22
CA VAL A 97 -10.32 3.06 -5.75
C VAL A 97 -9.08 3.22 -4.89
N THR A 98 -8.71 4.45 -4.52
CA THR A 98 -7.54 4.70 -3.68
C THR A 98 -7.72 4.10 -2.28
N GLN A 99 -8.92 4.12 -1.71
CA GLN A 99 -9.24 3.44 -0.45
C GLN A 99 -9.08 1.93 -0.56
N ALA A 100 -9.54 1.32 -1.65
CA ALA A 100 -9.34 -0.12 -1.88
C ALA A 100 -7.85 -0.46 -1.98
N LEU A 101 -7.06 0.33 -2.75
CA LEU A 101 -5.61 0.17 -2.84
C LEU A 101 -4.92 0.34 -1.47
N ASN A 102 -5.35 1.31 -0.67
CA ASN A 102 -4.85 1.52 0.69
C ASN A 102 -5.12 0.30 1.59
N ALA A 103 -6.26 -0.39 1.44
CA ALA A 103 -6.56 -1.60 2.19
C ALA A 103 -5.58 -2.73 1.84
N HIS A 104 -5.26 -2.91 0.55
CA HIS A 104 -4.22 -3.86 0.12
C HIS A 104 -2.82 -3.46 0.59
N LEU A 105 -2.49 -2.16 0.58
CA LEU A 105 -1.23 -1.66 1.11
C LEU A 105 -1.07 -1.98 2.61
N LEU A 106 -2.14 -1.77 3.38
CA LEU A 106 -2.19 -2.09 4.80
C LEU A 106 -2.10 -3.57 5.10
N ALA A 107 -2.60 -4.44 4.20
CA ALA A 107 -2.46 -5.89 4.36
C ALA A 107 -1.00 -6.35 4.36
N HIS A 108 -0.09 -5.58 3.73
CA HIS A 108 1.35 -5.85 3.74
C HIS A 108 2.08 -5.28 4.95
N ALA A 109 1.46 -4.37 5.72
CA ALA A 109 2.11 -3.69 6.83
C ALA A 109 2.71 -4.63 7.90
N PRO A 110 2.06 -5.75 8.29
CA PRO A 110 2.64 -6.66 9.29
C PRO A 110 3.89 -7.41 8.83
N ALA A 111 4.05 -7.61 7.51
CA ALA A 111 5.16 -8.37 6.91
C ALA A 111 6.27 -7.44 6.41
N PHE A 112 5.91 -6.31 5.81
CA PHE A 112 6.82 -5.35 5.19
C PHE A 112 6.56 -3.92 5.71
N PRO A 113 6.71 -3.68 7.01
CA PRO A 113 6.32 -2.41 7.63
C PRO A 113 7.14 -1.21 7.13
N LEU A 114 8.44 -1.40 6.91
CA LEU A 114 9.35 -0.32 6.52
C LEU A 114 9.12 0.14 5.07
N PRO A 115 9.02 -0.75 4.06
CA PRO A 115 8.59 -0.36 2.72
C PRO A 115 7.23 0.32 2.68
N VAL A 116 6.24 -0.22 3.41
CA VAL A 116 4.89 0.34 3.45
C VAL A 116 4.89 1.74 4.08
N TYR A 117 5.63 1.94 5.18
CA TYR A 117 5.77 3.25 5.82
C TYR A 117 6.49 4.25 4.90
N GLY A 118 7.61 3.86 4.28
CA GLY A 118 8.36 4.71 3.36
C GLY A 118 7.50 5.16 2.19
N PHE A 119 6.79 4.22 1.56
CA PHE A 119 5.85 4.52 0.49
C PHE A 119 4.71 5.43 0.94
N ALA A 120 4.05 5.10 2.06
CA ALA A 120 2.94 5.89 2.57
C ALA A 120 3.35 7.33 2.89
N THR A 121 4.54 7.54 3.45
CA THR A 121 5.05 8.89 3.73
C THR A 121 5.44 9.65 2.46
N ALA A 122 5.92 8.98 1.40
CA ALA A 122 6.19 9.60 0.10
C ALA A 122 4.90 10.13 -0.55
N HIS A 123 3.81 9.36 -0.45
CA HIS A 123 2.51 9.66 -1.06
C HIS A 123 1.51 10.38 -0.12
N ARG A 124 1.98 10.88 1.03
CA ARG A 124 1.14 11.60 2.02
C ARG A 124 -0.08 10.80 2.52
N LEU A 125 0.06 9.48 2.61
CA LEU A 125 -0.95 8.57 3.12
C LEU A 125 -0.83 8.44 4.64
N ASP A 126 -1.12 9.52 5.37
CA ASP A 126 -0.84 9.63 6.82
C ASP A 126 -1.47 8.52 7.66
N TYR A 127 -2.70 8.12 7.34
CA TYR A 127 -3.38 7.00 8.01
C TYR A 127 -2.61 5.68 7.82
N VAL A 128 -2.18 5.39 6.59
CA VAL A 128 -1.44 4.16 6.28
C VAL A 128 -0.07 4.16 6.96
N ALA A 129 0.63 5.30 6.92
CA ALA A 129 1.91 5.47 7.60
C ALA A 129 1.77 5.25 9.11
N SER A 130 0.72 5.81 9.72
CA SER A 130 0.42 5.61 11.14
C SER A 130 0.20 4.13 11.47
N GLN A 131 -0.60 3.41 10.69
CA GLN A 131 -0.84 1.97 10.89
C GLN A 131 0.43 1.14 10.69
N ALA A 132 1.18 1.39 9.61
CA ALA A 132 2.43 0.68 9.33
C ALA A 132 3.47 0.90 10.43
N SER A 133 3.50 2.09 11.03
CA SER A 133 4.46 2.42 12.08
C SER A 133 4.30 1.57 13.35
N GLN A 134 3.14 0.94 13.57
CA GLN A 134 2.89 0.08 14.73
C GLN A 134 3.66 -1.24 14.63
N TYR A 135 3.98 -1.69 13.41
CA TYR A 135 4.67 -2.95 13.15
C TYR A 135 6.18 -2.78 12.98
N LEU A 136 6.68 -1.55 13.04
CA LEU A 136 8.11 -1.25 12.91
C LEU A 136 8.88 -1.65 14.16
N MET A 137 10.04 -2.25 13.95
CA MET A 137 11.03 -2.47 14.99
C MET A 137 11.70 -1.13 15.36
N PRO A 138 12.40 -1.05 16.50
CA PRO A 138 13.22 0.12 16.81
C PRO A 138 14.14 0.46 15.64
N LEU A 139 14.25 1.74 15.28
CA LEU A 139 14.99 2.14 14.07
C LEU A 139 16.46 1.70 14.10
N ALA A 140 17.05 1.58 15.29
CA ALA A 140 18.40 1.09 15.50
C ALA A 140 18.60 -0.39 15.09
N SER A 141 17.53 -1.16 14.92
CA SER A 141 17.58 -2.55 14.46
C SER A 141 17.71 -2.70 12.95
N TYR A 142 17.52 -1.64 12.18
CA TYR A 142 17.63 -1.66 10.72
C TYR A 142 19.00 -1.21 10.25
N THR A 143 19.43 -1.75 9.13
CA THR A 143 20.64 -1.30 8.43
C THR A 143 20.42 0.04 7.75
N SER A 144 21.51 0.76 7.46
CA SER A 144 21.43 2.02 6.70
C SER A 144 20.79 1.86 5.32
N ALA A 145 21.03 0.72 4.66
CA ALA A 145 20.43 0.39 3.38
C ALA A 145 18.90 0.24 3.48
N GLU A 146 18.38 -0.41 4.52
CA GLU A 146 16.94 -0.56 4.72
C GLU A 146 16.27 0.78 5.07
N VAL A 147 16.90 1.58 5.93
CA VAL A 147 16.38 2.89 6.33
C VAL A 147 16.32 3.87 5.16
N SER A 148 17.14 3.68 4.13
CA SER A 148 17.13 4.52 2.91
C SER A 148 15.80 4.54 2.16
N VAL A 149 14.91 3.57 2.43
CA VAL A 149 13.55 3.52 1.87
C VAL A 149 12.67 4.67 2.40
N ILE A 150 13.02 5.29 3.53
CA ILE A 150 12.31 6.45 4.05
C ILE A 150 12.71 7.68 3.22
N PRO A 151 11.76 8.34 2.53
CA PRO A 151 12.07 9.32 1.50
C PRO A 151 12.62 10.65 2.03
N SER A 152 12.38 10.98 3.31
CA SER A 152 12.78 12.27 3.87
C SER A 152 13.27 12.18 5.31
N VAL A 153 14.20 13.06 5.66
CA VAL A 153 14.70 13.24 7.03
C VAL A 153 13.56 13.62 7.99
N SER A 154 12.58 14.39 7.51
CA SER A 154 11.38 14.72 8.29
C SER A 154 10.58 13.47 8.65
N ALA A 155 10.32 12.58 7.69
CA ALA A 155 9.60 11.32 7.92
C ALA A 155 10.37 10.38 8.86
N TYR A 156 11.70 10.33 8.72
CA TYR A 156 12.59 9.59 9.62
C TYR A 156 12.50 10.14 11.06
N HIS A 157 12.69 11.45 11.23
CA HIS A 157 12.66 12.09 12.54
C HIS A 157 11.28 11.97 13.22
N LYS A 158 10.18 12.09 12.45
CA LYS A 158 8.83 11.84 12.95
C LYS A 158 8.69 10.42 13.52
N LEU A 159 9.24 9.42 12.83
CA LEU A 159 9.20 8.04 13.29
C LEU A 159 10.03 7.81 14.57
N VAL A 160 11.25 8.35 14.63
CA VAL A 160 12.10 8.29 15.84
C VAL A 160 11.37 8.91 17.04
N ARG A 161 10.80 10.11 16.85
CA ARG A 161 10.03 10.81 17.89
C ARG A 161 8.83 9.97 18.34
N LEU A 162 8.11 9.36 17.40
CA LEU A 162 6.96 8.50 17.70
C LEU A 162 7.37 7.27 18.52
N GLN A 163 8.49 6.62 18.18
CA GLN A 163 9.01 5.49 18.94
C GLN A 163 9.41 5.91 20.36
N GLY A 164 10.08 7.05 20.54
CA GLY A 164 10.41 7.60 21.84
C GLY A 164 9.17 7.88 22.70
N LEU A 165 8.16 8.53 22.12
CA LEU A 165 6.89 8.81 22.81
C LEU A 165 6.17 7.54 23.24
N ARG A 166 6.17 6.49 22.41
CA ARG A 166 5.56 5.19 22.76
C ARG A 166 6.26 4.54 23.94
N VAL A 167 7.59 4.55 23.96
CA VAL A 167 8.37 4.01 25.08
C VAL A 167 8.10 4.79 26.37
N GLN A 168 8.06 6.12 26.28
CA GLN A 168 7.74 6.96 27.43
C GLN A 168 6.33 6.71 27.95
N ALA A 169 5.32 6.70 27.07
CA ALA A 169 3.93 6.42 27.46
C ALA A 169 3.76 5.04 28.10
N LEU A 170 4.44 4.01 27.57
CA LEU A 170 4.44 2.68 28.17
C LEU A 170 5.11 2.68 29.55
N ARG A 171 6.23 3.39 29.71
CA ARG A 171 6.90 3.52 31.00
C ARG A 171 6.00 4.20 32.03
N ASP A 172 5.34 5.29 31.64
CA ASP A 172 4.45 6.05 32.51
C ASP A 172 3.24 5.19 32.93
N LEU A 173 2.70 4.39 32.00
CA LEU A 173 1.62 3.44 32.28
C LEU A 173 2.07 2.34 33.25
N VAL A 174 3.23 1.72 33.02
CA VAL A 174 3.78 0.65 33.87
C VAL A 174 4.14 1.15 35.27
N LEU A 175 4.64 2.38 35.40
CA LEU A 175 4.98 2.98 36.71
C LEU A 175 3.76 3.52 37.45
N GLY A 176 2.70 3.90 36.74
CA GLY A 176 1.45 4.38 37.33
C GLY A 176 0.50 3.26 37.76
N GLU A 177 0.78 2.02 37.35
CA GLU A 177 0.04 0.83 37.77
C GLU A 177 0.64 0.26 39.08
N ASP A 178 -0.19 0.10 40.11
CA ASP A 178 0.15 -0.54 41.42
C ASP A 178 0.38 -2.07 41.29
N ILE A 179 0.95 -2.53 40.18
CA ILE A 179 1.12 -3.95 39.85
C ILE A 179 2.47 -4.48 40.35
N PHE A 180 3.42 -3.59 40.63
CA PHE A 180 4.70 -3.97 41.23
C PHE A 180 4.65 -3.74 42.74
N PRO A 181 4.70 -4.79 43.59
CA PRO A 181 4.81 -4.61 45.02
C PRO A 181 6.08 -3.78 45.27
N HIS A 182 5.89 -2.55 45.73
CA HIS A 182 6.99 -1.73 46.22
C HIS A 182 7.66 -2.54 47.32
N GLY A 183 8.87 -3.01 47.06
CA GLY A 183 9.55 -4.01 47.87
C GLY A 183 9.30 -3.74 49.34
N GLU A 184 8.64 -4.71 50.00
CA GLU A 184 8.43 -4.67 51.44
C GLU A 184 9.77 -4.29 52.05
N GLN A 185 9.84 -3.09 52.65
CA GLN A 185 10.98 -2.73 53.45
C GLN A 185 11.04 -3.77 54.55
N VAL A 186 11.99 -4.68 54.43
CA VAL A 186 12.36 -5.59 55.50
C VAL A 186 12.74 -4.69 56.67
N SER A 187 11.80 -4.52 57.59
CA SER A 187 11.99 -3.98 58.92
C SER A 187 13.00 -4.88 59.62
N ALA A 188 14.28 -4.56 59.51
CA ALA A 188 15.32 -5.18 60.31
C ALA A 188 15.14 -4.74 61.78
N PRO A 189 15.32 -5.65 62.75
CA PRO A 189 15.02 -5.47 64.18
C PRO A 189 15.96 -4.49 64.89
#